data_AF-A0A9P0Q7H4-F1
#
_entry.id   AF-A0A9P0Q7H4-F1
#
_cell.length_a   1.000
_cell.length_b   1.000
_cell.length_c   1.000
_cell.angle_alpha   90.00
_cell.angle_beta   90.00
_cell.angle_gamma   90.00
#
_symmetry.space_group_name_H-M   'P 1'
#
loop_
_entity.id
_entity.type
_entity.pdbx_description
1 polymer ?
#
loop_
_entity_poly.entity_id
_entity_poly.type
_entity_poly.pdbx_seq_one_letter_code
_entity_poly.pdbx_strand_id
1 'polypeptide(L)'
;MCIFYGPGMRKTVFRHLKVTVSGGVPETATRAESIWVLVEIMNKTRFGQRPSEYGIYKLLKEKVFIDSYPLHDGPYEWTDNGHLNDRQLLARYWGSFKCLYKIQPIHQIERYYGPEYAFYFACYGFYVKMLIPAAVISVLCVTFGLVTLKMQRINTPSEEICYSKMIICPTCHFHTCKFERLSASCFFSYLTYLFNNPATVAMSCMISFWSTAFMEFWQRNQASLMLRWNLMSIEVDTTARPQFAEKASYNVYSEITGKLEPMIALNKIIYAYVLTTSTMILLVLVMISAFFGVMIYKVSMSYLILEFDIPAIKDYNQMIASFTGAMISACLIQALTTGFKKLAMWLTNIEYHRTQSQFDYSFIYKNYALSFVNNYSSVFYIAFFKGKFFTHPGDLQHRSYFGGLKSDVCSPTGCIADLSINLMVILSANIFGRMVFTAIFPYIYTRVNAMVKRVYDYDQLPKPQEFQLPVSGS
;
A
#
# COMPACT_ATOMS: atom_id res chain seq x y z
N MET A 1 -9.20 -3.08 1.53
CA MET A 1 -8.27 -3.23 2.66
C MET A 1 -8.62 -4.54 3.35
N CYS A 2 -8.06 -5.66 2.89
CA CYS A 2 -8.19 -6.93 3.63
C CYS A 2 -7.32 -6.78 4.88
N ILE A 3 -7.92 -6.60 6.05
CA ILE A 3 -7.20 -6.77 7.31
C ILE A 3 -6.91 -8.27 7.38
N PHE A 4 -5.73 -8.65 6.90
CA PHE A 4 -5.18 -9.97 7.20
C PHE A 4 -5.09 -10.03 8.73
N TYR A 5 -5.87 -10.92 9.34
CA TYR A 5 -5.43 -11.50 10.61
C TYR A 5 -3.98 -11.97 10.37
N GLY A 6 -3.09 -11.52 11.25
CA GLY A 6 -1.67 -11.37 10.99
C GLY A 6 -0.93 -12.69 10.74
N PRO A 7 0.40 -12.63 10.56
CA PRO A 7 1.26 -13.80 10.38
C PRO A 7 1.38 -14.59 11.71
N GLY A 8 0.29 -15.23 12.11
CA GLY A 8 0.21 -16.10 13.27
C GLY A 8 0.41 -17.58 12.93
N MET A 9 0.60 -17.94 11.66
CA MET A 9 0.72 -19.32 11.19
C MET A 9 2.14 -19.87 11.32
N ARG A 10 2.78 -19.71 12.48
CA ARG A 10 4.18 -20.12 12.67
C ARG A 10 4.42 -21.40 13.46
N LYS A 11 3.41 -22.17 13.87
CA LYS A 11 3.68 -23.46 14.54
C LYS A 11 2.85 -24.68 14.14
N THR A 12 3.65 -25.77 14.04
CA THR A 12 3.49 -27.23 13.91
C THR A 12 2.15 -27.80 14.41
N VAL A 13 1.56 -28.90 13.91
CA VAL A 13 2.08 -30.18 13.40
C VAL A 13 1.11 -30.66 12.31
N PHE A 14 1.62 -31.30 11.25
CA PHE A 14 0.83 -32.00 10.22
C PHE A 14 -0.01 -33.12 10.85
N ARG A 15 -1.18 -32.77 11.37
CA ARG A 15 -2.27 -33.73 11.47
C ARG A 15 -3.04 -33.61 10.18
N HIS A 16 -2.52 -34.23 9.11
CA HIS A 16 -3.38 -34.51 7.97
C HIS A 16 -4.62 -35.18 8.53
N LEU A 17 -5.80 -34.60 8.28
CA LEU A 17 -7.04 -35.31 8.54
C LEU A 17 -6.91 -36.66 7.83
N LYS A 18 -7.21 -37.76 8.55
CA LYS A 18 -7.21 -39.11 7.97
C LYS A 18 -8.01 -39.19 6.66
N VAL A 19 -8.95 -38.27 6.48
CA VAL A 19 -9.75 -38.08 5.28
C VAL A 19 -9.80 -36.58 4.99
N THR A 20 -9.19 -36.13 3.89
CA THR A 20 -9.44 -34.79 3.36
C THR A 20 -10.88 -34.71 2.83
N VAL A 21 -11.46 -33.51 2.71
CA VAL A 21 -12.79 -33.35 2.06
C VAL A 21 -12.77 -33.87 0.60
N SER A 22 -11.58 -34.00 -0.01
CA SER A 22 -11.34 -34.65 -1.30
C SER A 22 -11.13 -36.17 -1.25
N GLY A 23 -11.23 -36.82 -0.09
CA GLY A 23 -11.12 -38.27 0.07
C GLY A 23 -9.71 -38.88 -0.06
N GLY A 24 -8.69 -38.06 -0.30
CA GLY A 24 -7.30 -38.50 -0.44
C GLY A 24 -6.50 -38.39 0.86
N VAL A 25 -5.66 -39.39 1.15
CA VAL A 25 -4.61 -39.29 2.17
C VAL A 25 -3.38 -38.70 1.46
N PRO A 26 -2.89 -37.50 1.84
CA PRO A 26 -1.63 -37.01 1.29
C PRO A 26 -0.49 -37.91 1.78
N GLU A 27 0.10 -38.69 0.87
CA GLU A 27 1.18 -39.65 1.18
C GLU A 27 2.57 -38.99 1.23
N THR A 28 2.74 -37.82 0.62
CA THR A 28 4.05 -37.14 0.51
C THR A 28 3.95 -35.67 0.93
N ALA A 29 4.88 -35.23 1.78
CA ALA A 29 5.03 -33.82 2.14
C ALA A 29 5.39 -32.99 0.91
N THR A 30 4.78 -31.81 0.78
CA THR A 30 5.14 -30.84 -0.25
C THR A 30 6.53 -30.25 0.03
N ARG A 31 7.14 -29.64 -1.00
CA ARG A 31 8.42 -28.95 -0.82
C ARG A 31 8.33 -27.76 0.11
N ALA A 32 7.25 -26.97 0.03
CA ALA A 32 7.01 -25.85 0.95
C ALA A 32 6.95 -26.32 2.41
N GLU A 33 6.23 -27.42 2.67
CA GLU A 33 6.15 -28.02 4.00
C GLU A 33 7.51 -28.55 4.47
N SER A 34 8.25 -29.22 3.60
CA SER A 34 9.59 -29.74 3.92
C SER A 34 10.58 -28.63 4.25
N ILE A 35 10.57 -27.55 3.46
CA ILE A 35 11.38 -26.35 3.71
C ILE A 35 10.99 -25.73 5.05
N TRP A 36 9.70 -25.63 5.33
CA TRP A 36 9.21 -25.07 6.58
C TRP A 36 9.68 -25.90 7.80
N VAL A 37 9.62 -27.23 7.74
CA VAL A 37 10.13 -28.11 8.80
C VAL A 37 11.64 -27.89 9.00
N LEU A 38 12.41 -27.82 7.92
CA LEU A 38 13.85 -27.55 8.01
C LEU A 38 14.14 -26.19 8.65
N VAL A 39 13.41 -25.14 8.27
CA VAL A 39 13.54 -23.81 8.88
C VAL A 39 13.21 -23.85 10.37
N GLU A 40 12.18 -24.59 10.76
CA GLU A 40 11.80 -24.72 12.16
C GLU A 40 12.84 -25.48 12.98
N ILE A 41 13.45 -26.53 12.41
CA ILE A 41 14.59 -27.22 13.02
C ILE A 41 15.76 -26.26 13.17
N MET A 42 16.16 -25.57 12.10
CA MET A 42 17.27 -24.61 12.12
C MET A 42 17.06 -23.45 13.09
N ASN A 43 15.81 -23.06 13.36
CA ASN A 43 15.47 -22.04 14.36
C ASN A 43 15.56 -22.54 15.80
N LYS A 44 15.37 -23.85 16.03
CA LYS A 44 15.37 -24.46 17.36
C LYS A 44 16.70 -25.13 17.71
N THR A 45 17.55 -25.44 16.73
CA THR A 45 18.84 -26.08 16.96
C THR A 45 19.74 -25.21 17.82
N ARG A 46 20.30 -25.81 18.88
CA ARG A 46 21.32 -25.18 19.73
C ARG A 46 22.69 -25.35 19.08
N PHE A 47 23.53 -24.32 19.17
CA PHE A 47 24.91 -24.36 18.69
C PHE A 47 25.94 -24.11 19.81
N GLY A 48 25.49 -23.71 21.01
CA GLY A 48 26.36 -23.46 22.14
C GLY A 48 25.80 -23.98 23.47
N GLN A 49 26.61 -23.88 24.52
CA GLN A 49 26.25 -24.36 25.87
C GLN A 49 25.30 -23.40 26.59
N ARG A 50 25.29 -22.11 26.23
CA ARG A 50 24.41 -21.15 26.87
C ARG A 50 22.96 -21.35 26.40
N PRO A 51 21.95 -21.21 27.28
CA PRO A 51 20.54 -21.32 26.91
C PRO A 51 20.09 -20.36 25.79
N SER A 52 20.85 -19.29 25.54
CA SER A 52 20.60 -18.27 24.52
C SER A 52 21.32 -18.51 23.19
N GLU A 53 22.12 -19.57 23.06
CA GLU A 53 22.92 -19.90 21.85
C GLU A 53 22.18 -20.94 20.99
N TYR A 54 21.07 -20.51 20.40
CA TYR A 54 20.24 -21.31 19.50
C TYR A 54 19.72 -20.51 18.32
N GLY A 55 19.41 -21.22 17.24
CA GLY A 55 18.71 -20.70 16.07
C GLY A 55 19.60 -20.01 15.04
N ILE A 56 19.30 -20.26 13.77
CA ILE A 56 20.00 -19.66 12.63
C ILE A 56 19.89 -18.13 12.59
N TYR A 57 18.78 -17.54 13.06
CA TYR A 57 18.61 -16.08 13.09
C TYR A 57 19.67 -15.36 13.92
N LYS A 58 20.16 -15.99 15.00
CA LYS A 58 21.22 -15.41 15.83
C LYS A 58 22.56 -15.41 15.08
N LEU A 59 22.88 -16.51 14.41
CA LEU A 59 24.10 -16.63 13.59
C LEU A 59 24.12 -15.65 12.41
N LEU A 60 22.96 -15.39 11.79
CA LEU A 60 22.81 -14.35 10.76
C LEU A 60 23.00 -12.94 11.34
N LYS A 61 22.44 -12.66 12.51
CA LYS A 61 22.57 -11.37 13.20
C LYS A 61 24.02 -11.08 13.60
N GLU A 62 24.73 -12.11 14.08
CA GLU A 62 26.15 -12.04 14.43
C GLU A 62 27.08 -12.08 13.20
N LYS A 63 26.52 -12.18 11.99
CA LYS A 63 27.24 -12.28 10.71
C LYS A 63 28.19 -13.47 10.62
N VAL A 64 27.92 -14.54 11.37
CA VAL A 64 28.60 -15.84 11.21
C VAL A 64 28.13 -16.48 9.89
N PHE A 65 26.83 -16.38 9.61
CA PHE A 65 26.27 -16.67 8.30
C PHE A 65 25.90 -15.38 7.58
N ILE A 66 26.08 -15.37 6.26
CA ILE A 66 25.76 -14.22 5.41
C ILE A 66 24.25 -14.18 5.13
N ASP A 67 23.67 -15.31 4.72
CA ASP A 67 22.26 -15.42 4.36
C ASP A 67 21.75 -16.85 4.51
N SER A 68 20.43 -17.03 4.63
CA SER A 68 19.76 -18.32 4.63
C SER A 68 18.48 -18.24 3.80
N TYR A 69 18.42 -18.98 2.69
CA TYR A 69 17.26 -19.01 1.81
C TYR A 69 17.02 -20.41 1.25
N PRO A 70 15.76 -20.80 1.00
CA PRO A 70 15.45 -22.04 0.32
C PRO A 70 15.79 -21.97 -1.17
N LEU A 71 16.18 -23.09 -1.75
CA LEU A 71 16.39 -23.23 -3.19
C LEU A 71 15.05 -23.42 -3.90
N HIS A 72 14.93 -22.84 -5.10
CA HIS A 72 13.82 -23.11 -6.00
C HIS A 72 13.98 -24.45 -6.73
N ASP A 73 12.86 -24.98 -7.19
CA ASP A 73 12.73 -26.31 -7.81
C ASP A 73 13.53 -26.52 -9.11
N GLY A 74 13.97 -25.45 -9.75
CA GLY A 74 14.68 -25.46 -11.03
C GLY A 74 14.52 -24.14 -11.78
N PRO A 75 14.88 -24.11 -13.08
CA PRO A 75 14.70 -22.93 -13.94
C PRO A 75 13.21 -22.60 -14.13
N TYR A 76 12.92 -21.33 -14.44
CA TYR A 76 11.55 -20.88 -14.76
C TYR A 76 11.20 -21.07 -16.24
N GLU A 77 12.21 -21.32 -17.08
CA GLU A 77 12.06 -21.53 -18.52
C GLU A 77 11.42 -22.89 -18.80
N TRP A 78 10.58 -22.94 -19.82
CA TRP A 78 9.85 -24.15 -20.18
C TRP A 78 10.80 -25.17 -20.81
N THR A 79 10.75 -26.40 -20.34
CA THR A 79 11.52 -27.53 -20.89
C THR A 79 10.56 -28.54 -21.49
N ASP A 80 10.74 -28.84 -22.78
CA ASP A 80 9.88 -29.79 -23.50
C ASP A 80 10.17 -31.25 -23.12
N ASN A 81 11.35 -31.53 -22.57
CA ASN A 81 11.78 -32.87 -22.15
C ASN A 81 11.89 -32.95 -20.62
N GLY A 82 11.22 -33.95 -20.03
CA GLY A 82 11.29 -34.26 -18.59
C GLY A 82 10.04 -33.91 -17.78
N HIS A 83 10.09 -34.17 -16.48
CA HIS A 83 9.01 -33.79 -15.56
C HIS A 83 8.98 -32.27 -15.37
N LEU A 84 7.80 -31.67 -15.52
CA LEU A 84 7.59 -30.24 -15.34
C LEU A 84 7.61 -29.87 -13.85
N ASN A 85 8.34 -28.81 -13.53
CA ASN A 85 8.39 -28.26 -12.18
C ASN A 85 7.22 -27.32 -11.90
N ASP A 86 6.76 -27.26 -10.65
CA ASP A 86 5.69 -26.34 -10.21
C ASP A 86 6.02 -24.87 -10.53
N ARG A 87 7.30 -24.48 -10.46
CA ARG A 87 7.78 -23.15 -10.85
C ARG A 87 7.53 -22.84 -12.34
N GLN A 88 7.78 -23.79 -13.24
CA GLN A 88 7.60 -23.62 -14.68
C GLN A 88 6.10 -23.49 -15.01
N LEU A 89 5.26 -24.30 -14.36
CA LEU A 89 3.80 -24.22 -14.48
C LEU A 89 3.27 -22.85 -14.02
N LEU A 90 3.69 -22.39 -12.84
CA LEU A 90 3.30 -21.08 -12.32
C LEU A 90 3.79 -19.94 -13.23
N ALA A 91 5.02 -20.01 -13.75
CA ALA A 91 5.55 -18.99 -14.66
C ALA A 91 4.75 -18.90 -15.98
N ARG A 92 4.36 -20.04 -16.55
CA ARG A 92 3.63 -20.08 -17.83
C ARG A 92 2.16 -19.72 -17.68
N TYR A 93 1.48 -20.24 -16.66
CA TYR A 93 0.02 -20.15 -16.54
C TYR A 93 -0.47 -19.04 -15.60
N TRP A 94 0.41 -18.43 -14.81
CA TRP A 94 0.03 -17.38 -13.87
C TRP A 94 0.96 -16.15 -13.94
N GLY A 95 2.28 -16.35 -13.88
CA GLY A 95 3.30 -15.29 -13.88
C GLY A 95 3.54 -14.58 -15.22
N SER A 96 2.64 -14.74 -16.20
CA SER A 96 2.74 -14.14 -17.53
C SER A 96 1.61 -13.16 -17.78
N PHE A 97 1.91 -12.02 -18.41
CA PHE A 97 0.92 -11.03 -18.84
C PHE A 97 -0.14 -11.61 -19.79
N LYS A 98 0.16 -12.71 -20.49
CA LYS A 98 -0.81 -13.41 -21.35
C LYS A 98 -1.94 -14.08 -20.57
N CYS A 99 -1.76 -14.29 -19.27
CA CYS A 99 -2.68 -15.04 -18.41
C CYS A 99 -3.52 -14.14 -17.49
N LEU A 100 -3.51 -12.81 -17.69
CA LEU A 100 -4.25 -11.86 -16.85
C LEU A 100 -5.76 -12.11 -16.77
N TYR A 101 -6.37 -12.65 -17.83
CA TYR A 101 -7.80 -12.97 -17.87
C TYR A 101 -8.15 -14.32 -17.23
N LYS A 102 -7.15 -15.17 -16.94
CA LYS A 102 -7.38 -16.51 -16.39
C LYS A 102 -7.60 -16.46 -14.88
N ILE A 103 -8.32 -17.47 -14.38
CA ILE A 103 -8.49 -17.67 -12.94
C ILE A 103 -7.13 -18.03 -12.32
N GLN A 104 -6.82 -17.43 -11.18
CA GLN A 104 -5.58 -17.69 -10.45
C GLN A 104 -5.55 -19.12 -9.87
N PRO A 105 -4.47 -19.91 -10.09
CA PRO A 105 -4.33 -21.26 -9.55
C PRO A 105 -3.89 -21.25 -8.08
N ILE A 106 -4.79 -20.85 -7.17
CA ILE A 106 -4.48 -20.62 -5.75
C ILE A 106 -3.91 -21.86 -5.03
N HIS A 107 -4.34 -23.06 -5.39
CA HIS A 107 -3.86 -24.31 -4.78
C HIS A 107 -2.42 -24.62 -5.18
N GLN A 108 -2.01 -24.27 -6.40
CA GLN A 108 -0.64 -24.48 -6.85
C GLN A 108 0.31 -23.43 -6.27
N ILE A 109 -0.18 -22.21 -6.07
CA ILE A 109 0.54 -21.16 -5.35
C ILE A 109 0.77 -21.58 -3.90
N GLU A 110 -0.25 -22.14 -3.24
CA GLU A 110 -0.14 -22.67 -1.87
C GLU A 110 0.86 -23.81 -1.76
N ARG A 111 0.79 -24.80 -2.66
CA ARG A 111 1.75 -25.91 -2.70
C ARG A 111 3.21 -25.46 -2.88
N TYR A 112 3.46 -24.40 -3.65
CA TYR A 112 4.82 -23.95 -3.99
C TYR A 112 5.36 -22.88 -3.03
N TYR A 113 4.57 -21.86 -2.69
CA TYR A 113 5.00 -20.74 -1.83
C TYR A 113 4.58 -20.90 -0.37
N GLY A 114 3.63 -21.78 -0.08
CA GLY A 114 3.02 -21.93 1.24
C GLY A 114 1.74 -21.10 1.43
N PRO A 115 1.02 -21.34 2.53
CA PRO A 115 -0.32 -20.80 2.75
C PRO A 115 -0.35 -19.29 2.99
N GLU A 116 0.70 -18.69 3.56
CA GLU A 116 0.77 -17.23 3.80
C GLU A 116 0.66 -16.43 2.49
N TYR A 117 1.45 -16.78 1.49
CA TYR A 117 1.41 -16.14 0.17
C TYR A 117 0.12 -16.49 -0.59
N ALA A 118 -0.38 -17.72 -0.44
CA ALA A 118 -1.61 -18.14 -1.09
C ALA A 118 -2.83 -17.36 -0.58
N PHE A 119 -2.94 -17.09 0.73
CA PHE A 119 -4.00 -16.23 1.26
C PHE A 119 -3.92 -14.81 0.74
N TYR A 120 -2.71 -14.28 0.56
CA TYR A 120 -2.53 -12.97 -0.05
C TYR A 120 -3.14 -12.91 -1.46
N PHE A 121 -2.75 -13.84 -2.33
CA PHE A 121 -3.27 -13.89 -3.70
C PHE A 121 -4.76 -14.27 -3.75
N ALA A 122 -5.24 -15.12 -2.83
CA ALA A 122 -6.64 -15.44 -2.71
C ALA A 122 -7.49 -14.21 -2.33
N CYS A 123 -7.06 -13.39 -1.35
CA CYS A 123 -7.79 -12.15 -1.01
C CYS A 123 -7.75 -11.17 -2.16
N TYR A 124 -6.59 -11.01 -2.80
CA TYR A 124 -6.43 -10.13 -3.92
C TYR A 124 -7.34 -10.51 -5.10
N GLY A 125 -7.32 -11.79 -5.50
CA GLY A 125 -8.18 -12.31 -6.57
C GLY A 125 -9.67 -12.21 -6.23
N PHE A 126 -10.06 -12.49 -4.98
CA PHE A 126 -11.43 -12.33 -4.52
C PHE A 126 -11.88 -10.86 -4.54
N TYR A 127 -11.03 -9.95 -4.07
CA TYR A 127 -11.27 -8.52 -4.10
C TYR A 127 -11.48 -7.99 -5.52
N VAL A 128 -10.62 -8.36 -6.47
CA VAL A 128 -10.76 -7.97 -7.88
C VAL A 128 -12.07 -8.49 -8.46
N LYS A 129 -12.43 -9.76 -8.21
CA LYS A 129 -13.70 -10.34 -8.67
C LYS A 129 -14.92 -9.60 -8.12
N MET A 130 -14.91 -9.28 -6.82
CA MET A 130 -16.00 -8.51 -6.19
C MET A 130 -16.04 -7.06 -6.69
N LEU A 131 -14.91 -6.48 -7.11
CA LEU A 131 -14.87 -5.12 -7.65
C LEU A 131 -15.57 -4.99 -9.02
N ILE A 132 -15.65 -6.07 -9.81
CA ILE A 132 -16.27 -6.08 -11.15
C ILE A 132 -17.71 -5.53 -11.14
N PRO A 133 -18.66 -6.05 -10.34
CA PRO A 133 -20.03 -5.52 -10.31
C PRO A 133 -20.07 -4.05 -9.84
N ALA A 134 -19.24 -3.67 -8.87
CA ALA A 134 -19.15 -2.27 -8.42
C ALA A 134 -18.66 -1.35 -9.55
N ALA A 135 -17.64 -1.77 -10.30
CA ALA A 135 -17.11 -1.03 -11.43
C ALA A 135 -18.13 -0.90 -12.57
N VAL A 136 -18.88 -1.95 -12.88
CA VAL A 136 -19.96 -1.90 -13.90
C VAL A 136 -21.01 -0.86 -13.50
N ILE A 137 -21.47 -0.87 -12.25
CA ILE A 137 -22.45 0.11 -11.75
C ILE A 137 -21.89 1.53 -11.80
N SER A 138 -20.62 1.73 -11.42
CA SER A 138 -19.97 3.05 -11.52
C SER A 138 -19.85 3.54 -12.97
N VAL A 139 -19.52 2.67 -13.92
CA VAL A 139 -19.49 3.02 -15.36
C VAL A 139 -20.89 3.37 -15.87
N LEU A 140 -21.92 2.63 -15.46
CA LEU A 140 -23.32 2.97 -15.78
C LEU A 140 -23.72 4.33 -15.22
N CYS A 141 -23.28 4.68 -14.02
CA CYS A 141 -23.53 5.98 -13.39
C CYS A 141 -22.85 7.14 -14.15
N VAL A 142 -21.60 6.95 -14.59
CA VAL A 142 -20.86 7.97 -15.35
C VAL A 142 -21.43 8.12 -16.76
N THR A 143 -21.78 7.02 -17.41
CA THR A 143 -22.41 7.04 -18.75
C THR A 143 -23.78 7.70 -18.70
N PHE A 144 -24.59 7.45 -17.66
CA PHE A 144 -25.82 8.19 -17.40
C PHE A 144 -25.55 9.70 -17.33
N GLY A 145 -24.57 10.12 -16.52
CA GLY A 145 -24.16 11.52 -16.42
C GLY A 145 -23.77 12.11 -17.78
N LEU A 146 -22.96 11.40 -18.57
CA LEU A 146 -22.53 11.85 -19.91
C LEU A 146 -23.71 12.05 -20.88
N VAL A 147 -24.69 11.14 -20.85
CA VAL A 147 -25.88 11.23 -21.71
C VAL A 147 -26.78 12.39 -21.29
N THR A 148 -26.93 12.64 -19.98
CA THR A 148 -27.80 13.71 -19.47
C THR A 148 -27.13 15.08 -19.40
N LEU A 149 -25.81 15.19 -19.63
CA LEU A 149 -25.04 16.44 -19.53
C LEU A 149 -25.65 17.60 -20.31
N LYS A 150 -26.06 17.36 -21.55
CA LYS A 150 -26.64 18.37 -22.46
C LYS A 150 -28.17 18.40 -22.44
N MET A 151 -28.80 17.60 -21.58
CA MET A 151 -30.24 17.51 -21.52
C MET A 151 -30.78 18.56 -20.55
N GLN A 152 -31.23 19.69 -21.10
CA GLN A 152 -31.66 20.87 -20.35
C GLN A 152 -32.75 20.59 -19.30
N ARG A 153 -33.61 19.59 -19.50
CA ARG A 153 -34.64 19.20 -18.52
C ARG A 153 -34.07 18.64 -17.22
N ILE A 154 -32.89 18.01 -17.27
CA ILE A 154 -32.30 17.29 -16.13
C ILE A 154 -31.14 18.10 -15.55
N ASN A 155 -30.37 18.79 -16.38
CA ASN A 155 -29.24 19.61 -15.95
C ASN A 155 -29.54 21.11 -16.02
N THR A 156 -30.64 21.54 -15.41
CA THR A 156 -30.98 22.98 -15.33
C THR A 156 -29.88 23.83 -14.64
N PRO A 157 -29.20 23.38 -13.57
CA PRO A 157 -28.24 24.25 -12.87
C PRO A 157 -27.00 24.58 -13.70
N SER A 158 -26.46 23.63 -14.48
CA SER A 158 -25.29 23.93 -15.32
C SER A 158 -25.64 24.87 -16.47
N GLU A 159 -26.81 24.70 -17.08
CA GLU A 159 -27.29 25.57 -18.17
C GLU A 159 -27.52 27.01 -17.66
N GLU A 160 -28.11 27.18 -16.48
CA GLU A 160 -28.26 28.49 -15.84
C GLU A 160 -26.91 29.17 -15.59
N ILE A 161 -25.90 28.43 -15.13
CA ILE A 161 -24.55 28.95 -14.90
C ILE A 161 -23.91 29.40 -16.23
N CYS A 162 -24.00 28.58 -17.28
CA CYS A 162 -23.37 28.85 -18.57
C CYS A 162 -24.00 30.03 -19.32
N TYR A 163 -25.31 30.24 -19.22
CA TYR A 163 -26.02 31.37 -19.88
C TYR A 163 -26.21 32.60 -19.00
N SER A 164 -25.86 32.54 -17.72
CA SER A 164 -25.99 33.69 -16.81
C SER A 164 -25.08 34.86 -17.23
N LYS A 165 -25.61 36.08 -17.08
CA LYS A 165 -24.84 37.34 -17.22
C LYS A 165 -24.40 37.92 -15.88
N MET A 166 -24.59 37.17 -14.79
CA MET A 166 -24.26 37.62 -13.43
C MET A 166 -22.75 37.73 -13.24
N ILE A 167 -22.33 38.79 -12.54
CA ILE A 167 -20.94 39.05 -12.19
C ILE A 167 -20.74 38.61 -10.74
N ILE A 168 -19.70 37.82 -10.50
CA ILE A 168 -19.34 37.33 -9.16
C ILE A 168 -18.17 38.11 -8.59
N CYS A 169 -18.11 38.20 -7.26
CA CYS A 169 -16.97 38.77 -6.57
C CYS A 169 -15.72 37.91 -6.80
N PRO A 170 -14.55 38.52 -7.01
CA PRO A 170 -13.31 37.76 -7.12
C PRO A 170 -13.05 37.00 -5.82
N THR A 171 -12.50 35.78 -5.97
CA THR A 171 -12.09 34.93 -4.85
C THR A 171 -10.78 35.41 -4.21
N CYS A 172 -10.06 36.31 -4.87
CA CYS A 172 -8.81 36.88 -4.44
C CYS A 172 -8.94 38.32 -3.93
N HIS A 173 -8.05 38.69 -3.00
CA HIS A 173 -8.15 39.90 -2.18
C HIS A 173 -7.43 41.13 -2.77
N PHE A 174 -6.60 40.95 -3.80
CA PHE A 174 -5.70 41.99 -4.27
C PHE A 174 -6.32 42.89 -5.33
N HIS A 175 -5.84 44.12 -5.44
CA HIS A 175 -6.31 45.13 -6.42
C HIS A 175 -6.19 44.69 -7.89
N THR A 176 -5.41 43.63 -8.17
CA THR A 176 -5.23 43.05 -9.51
C THR A 176 -6.34 42.07 -9.90
N CYS A 177 -7.23 41.70 -8.98
CA CYS A 177 -8.32 40.77 -9.24
C CYS A 177 -9.52 41.47 -9.88
N LYS A 178 -9.88 41.03 -11.09
CA LYS A 178 -11.02 41.55 -11.83
C LYS A 178 -12.29 40.80 -11.47
N PHE A 179 -13.41 41.49 -11.55
CA PHE A 179 -14.73 40.85 -11.49
C PHE A 179 -14.93 39.96 -12.72
N GLU A 180 -15.38 38.73 -12.49
CA GLU A 180 -15.59 37.74 -13.54
C GLU A 180 -17.08 37.43 -13.72
N ARG A 181 -17.45 37.01 -14.93
CA ARG A 181 -18.80 36.51 -15.21
C ARG A 181 -18.92 35.07 -14.73
N LEU A 182 -20.07 34.73 -14.16
CA LEU A 182 -20.36 33.36 -13.71
C LEU A 182 -20.26 32.32 -14.85
N SER A 183 -20.55 32.72 -16.09
CA SER A 183 -20.40 31.90 -17.29
C SER A 183 -18.98 31.39 -17.55
N ALA A 184 -17.95 32.04 -16.99
CA ALA A 184 -16.55 31.59 -17.11
C ALA A 184 -16.32 30.22 -16.44
N SER A 185 -17.10 29.90 -15.40
CA SER A 185 -17.03 28.61 -14.68
C SER A 185 -17.86 27.49 -15.33
N CYS A 186 -18.34 27.67 -16.56
CA CYS A 186 -19.21 26.72 -17.27
C CYS A 186 -18.59 25.31 -17.40
N PHE A 187 -17.31 25.21 -17.77
CA PHE A 187 -16.62 23.91 -17.87
C PHE A 187 -16.64 23.13 -16.54
N PHE A 188 -16.33 23.81 -15.44
CA PHE A 188 -16.28 23.19 -14.13
C PHE A 188 -17.69 22.80 -13.63
N SER A 189 -18.73 23.53 -14.05
CA SER A 189 -20.12 23.16 -13.78
C SER A 189 -20.50 21.82 -14.43
N TYR A 190 -20.17 21.63 -15.71
CA TYR A 190 -20.39 20.34 -16.38
C TYR A 190 -19.57 19.21 -15.77
N LEU A 191 -18.31 19.47 -15.40
CA LEU A 191 -17.46 18.49 -14.72
C LEU A 191 -18.04 18.09 -13.35
N THR A 192 -18.58 19.06 -12.62
CA THR A 192 -19.26 18.83 -11.34
C THR A 192 -20.51 17.99 -11.52
N TYR A 193 -21.37 18.30 -12.50
CA TYR A 193 -22.58 17.51 -12.78
C TYR A 193 -22.25 16.06 -13.15
N LEU A 194 -21.19 15.84 -13.95
CA LEU A 194 -20.77 14.49 -14.33
C LEU A 194 -20.53 13.58 -13.11
N PHE A 195 -19.91 14.12 -12.05
CA PHE A 195 -19.61 13.39 -10.82
C PHE A 195 -20.64 13.58 -9.69
N ASN A 196 -21.57 14.50 -9.83
CA ASN A 196 -22.61 14.81 -8.85
C ASN A 196 -23.98 14.84 -9.53
N ASN A 197 -24.48 13.65 -9.83
CA ASN A 197 -25.78 13.46 -10.48
C ASN A 197 -26.69 12.56 -9.60
N PRO A 198 -28.00 12.51 -9.86
CA PRO A 198 -28.91 11.69 -9.05
C PRO A 198 -28.52 10.21 -8.95
N ALA A 199 -27.88 9.64 -9.99
CA ALA A 199 -27.43 8.24 -9.97
C ALA A 199 -26.25 8.01 -9.01
N THR A 200 -25.43 9.03 -8.72
CA THR A 200 -24.33 8.89 -7.75
C THR A 200 -24.81 8.65 -6.31
N VAL A 201 -26.03 9.08 -5.97
CA VAL A 201 -26.65 8.76 -4.68
C VAL A 201 -26.98 7.26 -4.60
N ALA A 202 -27.55 6.70 -5.66
CA ALA A 202 -27.81 5.26 -5.73
C ALA A 202 -26.48 4.46 -5.67
N MET A 203 -25.43 4.95 -6.33
CA MET A 203 -24.10 4.35 -6.28
C MET A 203 -23.52 4.34 -4.85
N SER A 204 -23.68 5.41 -4.06
CA SER A 204 -23.13 5.48 -2.71
C SER A 204 -23.77 4.47 -1.75
N CYS A 205 -25.10 4.28 -1.85
CA CYS A 205 -25.83 3.23 -1.12
C CYS A 205 -25.32 1.83 -1.54
N MET A 206 -25.11 1.62 -2.84
CA MET A 206 -24.63 0.33 -3.36
C MET A 206 -23.20 0.00 -2.92
N ILE A 207 -22.29 0.97 -2.92
CA ILE A 207 -20.91 0.78 -2.44
C ILE A 207 -20.89 0.45 -0.94
N SER A 208 -21.80 1.05 -0.16
CA SER A 208 -21.95 0.73 1.26
C SER A 208 -22.37 -0.73 1.47
N PHE A 209 -23.37 -1.21 0.73
CA PHE A 209 -23.80 -2.61 0.75
C PHE A 209 -22.69 -3.56 0.27
N TRP A 210 -22.02 -3.19 -0.83
CA TRP A 210 -20.90 -3.94 -1.39
C TRP A 210 -19.76 -4.13 -0.38
N SER A 211 -19.44 -3.11 0.41
CA SER A 211 -18.38 -3.18 1.43
C SER A 211 -18.70 -4.24 2.49
N THR A 212 -19.94 -4.28 2.98
CA THR A 212 -20.38 -5.29 3.96
C THR A 212 -20.41 -6.68 3.33
N ALA A 213 -20.98 -6.83 2.14
CA ALA A 213 -21.03 -8.11 1.42
C ALA A 213 -19.62 -8.66 1.12
N PHE A 214 -18.68 -7.80 0.74
CA PHE A 214 -17.29 -8.17 0.53
C PHE A 214 -16.66 -8.77 1.79
N MET A 215 -16.86 -8.15 2.95
CA MET A 215 -16.28 -8.65 4.21
C MET A 215 -16.85 -10.02 4.60
N GLU A 216 -18.18 -10.18 4.57
CA GLU A 216 -18.86 -11.44 4.92
C GLU A 216 -18.48 -12.59 3.98
N PHE A 217 -18.50 -12.34 2.67
CA PHE A 217 -18.13 -13.35 1.68
C PHE A 217 -16.64 -13.68 1.73
N TRP A 218 -15.78 -12.70 2.03
CA TRP A 218 -14.36 -12.96 2.23
C TRP A 218 -14.14 -13.85 3.45
N GLN A 219 -14.78 -13.58 4.59
CA GLN A 219 -14.66 -14.42 5.79
C GLN A 219 -15.12 -15.86 5.51
N ARG A 220 -16.23 -16.05 4.80
CA ARG A 220 -16.70 -17.38 4.38
C ARG A 220 -15.70 -18.09 3.45
N ASN A 221 -15.17 -17.37 2.47
CA ASN A 221 -14.19 -17.92 1.53
C ASN A 221 -12.88 -18.29 2.23
N GLN A 222 -12.42 -17.44 3.15
CA GLN A 222 -11.25 -17.70 3.98
C GLN A 222 -11.43 -18.97 4.82
N ALA A 223 -12.57 -19.14 5.50
CA ALA A 223 -12.86 -20.35 6.27
C ALA A 223 -12.86 -21.61 5.40
N SER A 224 -13.44 -21.54 4.19
CA SER A 224 -13.37 -22.66 3.24
C SER A 224 -11.94 -22.99 2.81
N LEU A 225 -11.08 -21.99 2.60
CA LEU A 225 -9.68 -22.20 2.22
C LEU A 225 -8.87 -22.77 3.39
N MET A 226 -9.08 -22.28 4.61
CA MET A 226 -8.46 -22.84 5.81
C MET A 226 -8.81 -24.32 6.00
N LEU A 227 -10.06 -24.71 5.73
CA LEU A 227 -10.46 -26.12 5.79
C LEU A 227 -9.79 -26.95 4.69
N ARG A 228 -9.79 -26.46 3.43
CA ARG A 228 -9.21 -27.17 2.27
C ARG A 228 -7.70 -27.38 2.42
N TRP A 229 -7.00 -26.39 2.96
CA TRP A 229 -5.56 -26.45 3.22
C TRP A 229 -5.22 -27.04 4.59
N ASN A 230 -6.21 -27.54 5.33
CA ASN A 230 -6.02 -28.17 6.63
C ASN A 230 -5.29 -27.28 7.67
N LEU A 231 -5.62 -25.98 7.68
CA LEU A 231 -5.01 -24.95 8.53
C LEU A 231 -5.84 -24.65 9.79
N MET A 232 -6.92 -25.39 10.05
CA MET A 232 -7.84 -25.15 11.16
C MET A 232 -7.21 -25.45 12.53
N SER A 233 -6.25 -26.37 12.60
CA SER A 233 -5.63 -26.83 13.85
C SER A 233 -4.29 -26.14 14.15
N ILE A 234 -4.00 -25.00 13.51
CA ILE A 234 -2.74 -24.28 13.75
C ILE A 234 -2.80 -23.63 15.14
N GLU A 235 -1.92 -24.06 16.03
CA GLU A 235 -1.76 -23.44 17.34
C GLU A 235 -1.11 -22.06 17.20
N VAL A 236 -1.64 -21.08 17.94
CA VAL A 236 -1.07 -19.72 17.97
C VAL A 236 0.35 -19.81 18.53
N ASP A 237 1.32 -19.27 17.80
CA ASP A 237 2.71 -19.29 18.26
C ASP A 237 2.89 -18.49 19.58
N THR A 238 3.11 -19.22 20.67
CA THR A 238 3.35 -18.67 22.01
C THR A 238 4.83 -18.48 22.33
N THR A 239 5.77 -18.81 21.44
CA THR A 239 7.19 -18.61 21.75
C THR A 239 7.56 -17.15 21.83
N ALA A 240 8.41 -16.86 22.82
CA ALA A 240 9.08 -15.59 22.91
C ALA A 240 10.03 -15.41 21.72
N ARG A 241 9.99 -14.24 21.09
CA ARG A 241 10.90 -13.84 20.02
C ARG A 241 12.34 -13.80 20.57
N PRO A 242 13.37 -14.21 19.81
CA PRO A 242 14.75 -14.21 20.29
C PRO A 242 15.23 -12.83 20.77
N GLN A 243 14.84 -11.76 20.07
CA GLN A 243 15.16 -10.38 20.45
C GLN A 243 14.51 -9.94 21.77
N PHE A 244 13.39 -10.56 22.15
CA PHE A 244 12.73 -10.31 23.44
C PHE A 244 13.47 -11.06 24.55
N ALA A 245 13.83 -12.34 24.30
CA ALA A 245 14.59 -13.16 25.25
C ALA A 245 15.97 -12.56 25.58
N GLU A 246 16.64 -11.93 24.61
CA GLU A 246 17.93 -11.23 24.85
C GLU A 246 17.80 -10.01 25.78
N LYS A 247 16.67 -9.30 25.74
CA LYS A 247 16.43 -8.07 26.52
C LYS A 247 15.66 -8.34 27.83
N ALA A 248 15.46 -9.60 28.16
CA ALA A 248 14.75 -10.04 29.35
C ALA A 248 15.45 -9.51 30.61
N SER A 249 14.66 -9.04 31.58
CA SER A 249 15.21 -8.55 32.86
C SER A 249 15.37 -9.68 33.88
N TYR A 250 14.44 -10.64 33.89
CA TYR A 250 14.44 -11.80 34.78
C TYR A 250 13.66 -12.94 34.13
N ASN A 251 13.83 -14.15 34.67
CA ASN A 251 13.15 -15.35 34.21
C ASN A 251 12.15 -15.82 35.27
N VAL A 252 10.96 -16.26 34.86
CA VAL A 252 9.90 -16.75 35.74
C VAL A 252 9.42 -18.11 35.27
N TYR A 253 9.12 -19.03 36.20
CA TYR A 253 8.47 -20.28 35.85
C TYR A 253 6.98 -20.03 35.53
N SER A 254 6.55 -20.47 34.36
CA SER A 254 5.13 -20.41 33.99
C SER A 254 4.36 -21.54 34.68
N GLU A 255 3.29 -21.20 35.38
CA GLU A 255 2.41 -22.15 36.07
C GLU A 255 1.70 -23.12 35.11
N ILE A 256 1.50 -22.68 33.86
CA ILE A 256 0.79 -23.45 32.83
C ILE A 256 1.75 -24.36 32.07
N THR A 257 2.92 -23.86 31.68
CA THR A 257 3.86 -24.61 30.83
C THR A 257 4.96 -25.32 31.60
N GLY A 258 5.15 -25.00 32.88
CA GLY A 258 6.24 -25.51 33.73
C GLY A 258 7.63 -25.12 33.25
N LYS A 259 7.73 -24.22 32.26
CA LYS A 259 8.99 -23.81 31.64
C LYS A 259 9.43 -22.45 32.17
N LEU A 260 10.75 -22.26 32.18
CA LEU A 260 11.36 -20.98 32.51
C LEU A 260 11.17 -20.01 31.33
N GLU A 261 10.42 -18.92 31.55
CA GLU A 261 10.08 -17.92 30.54
C GLU A 261 10.74 -16.57 30.84
N PRO A 262 11.32 -15.90 29.82
CA PRO A 262 11.87 -14.56 29.99
C PRO A 262 10.76 -13.52 30.19
N MET A 263 10.96 -12.59 31.12
CA MET A 263 10.05 -11.47 31.41
C MET A 263 10.80 -10.13 31.45
N ILE A 264 10.10 -9.05 31.14
CA ILE A 264 10.62 -7.67 31.19
C ILE A 264 9.85 -6.90 32.26
N ALA A 265 10.56 -6.05 33.02
CA ALA A 265 9.95 -5.21 34.04
C ALA A 265 8.84 -4.32 33.47
N LEU A 266 7.67 -4.29 34.13
CA LEU A 266 6.49 -3.56 33.68
C LEU A 266 6.77 -2.07 33.46
N ASN A 267 7.58 -1.44 34.32
CA ASN A 267 7.92 -0.02 34.19
C ASN A 267 8.60 0.31 32.85
N LYS A 268 9.45 -0.60 32.34
CA LYS A 268 10.11 -0.43 31.03
C LYS A 268 9.10 -0.56 29.89
N ILE A 269 8.16 -1.48 30.01
CA ILE A 269 7.10 -1.69 29.02
C ILE A 269 6.18 -0.47 28.97
N ILE A 270 5.73 0.02 30.13
CA ILE A 270 4.87 1.21 30.23
C ILE A 270 5.57 2.42 29.63
N TYR A 271 6.83 2.68 30.00
CA TYR A 271 7.59 3.80 29.44
C TYR A 271 7.73 3.70 27.91
N ALA A 272 8.02 2.50 27.40
CA ALA A 272 8.11 2.26 25.96
C ALA A 272 6.78 2.55 25.23
N TYR A 273 5.65 2.13 25.80
CA TYR A 273 4.33 2.42 25.23
C TYR A 273 3.98 3.91 25.29
N VAL A 274 4.29 4.60 26.38
CA VAL A 274 4.05 6.05 26.49
C VAL A 274 4.88 6.82 25.47
N LEU A 275 6.17 6.47 25.31
CA LEU A 275 7.04 7.11 24.33
C LEU A 275 6.56 6.85 22.89
N THR A 276 6.20 5.62 22.56
CA THR A 276 5.79 5.23 21.19
C THR A 276 4.42 5.78 20.83
N THR A 277 3.47 5.85 21.76
CA THR A 277 2.17 6.49 21.52
C THR A 277 2.29 8.01 21.40
N SER A 278 3.09 8.65 22.26
CA SER A 278 3.37 10.10 22.17
C SER A 278 4.03 10.48 20.85
N THR A 279 5.05 9.73 20.42
CA THR A 279 5.71 9.95 19.11
C THR A 279 4.75 9.75 17.94
N MET A 280 3.86 8.75 17.99
CA MET A 280 2.83 8.55 16.97
C MET A 280 1.88 9.75 16.85
N ILE A 281 1.42 10.31 17.98
CA ILE A 281 0.56 11.50 18.00
C ILE A 281 1.30 12.71 17.41
N LEU A 282 2.55 12.93 17.81
CA LEU A 282 3.37 14.02 17.28
C LEU A 282 3.54 13.90 15.76
N LEU A 283 3.81 12.69 15.25
CA LEU A 283 3.94 12.45 13.81
C LEU A 283 2.64 12.77 13.07
N VAL A 284 1.49 12.39 13.62
CA VAL A 284 0.18 12.74 13.04
C VAL A 284 -0.01 14.26 12.97
N LEU A 285 0.39 15.00 14.01
CA LEU A 285 0.32 16.47 14.01
C LEU A 285 1.26 17.09 12.96
N VAL A 286 2.47 16.58 12.82
CA VAL A 286 3.43 16.99 11.77
C VAL A 286 2.87 16.73 10.37
N MET A 287 2.12 15.64 10.19
CA MET A 287 1.48 15.34 8.91
C MET A 287 0.37 16.30 8.56
N ILE A 288 -0.46 16.64 9.55
CA ILE A 288 -1.51 17.64 9.39
C ILE A 288 -0.88 19.01 9.07
N SER A 289 0.23 19.39 9.71
CA SER A 289 0.91 20.66 9.42
C SER A 289 1.58 20.67 8.04
N ALA A 290 2.22 19.58 7.62
CA ALA A 290 2.78 19.45 6.27
C ALA A 290 1.69 19.61 5.19
N PHE A 291 0.51 19.05 5.43
CA PHE A 291 -0.64 19.24 4.56
C PHE A 291 -1.12 20.71 4.52
N PHE A 292 -1.21 21.37 5.67
CA PHE A 292 -1.48 22.82 5.70
C PHE A 292 -0.43 23.63 4.93
N GLY A 293 0.83 23.19 4.94
CA GLY A 293 1.88 23.77 4.09
C GLY A 293 1.55 23.68 2.60
N VAL A 294 1.04 22.54 2.12
CA VAL A 294 0.59 22.39 0.71
C VAL A 294 -0.63 23.27 0.41
N MET A 295 -1.54 23.45 1.38
CA MET A 295 -2.67 24.37 1.24
C MET A 295 -2.18 25.81 1.05
N ILE A 296 -1.25 26.28 1.90
CA ILE A 296 -0.65 27.61 1.78
C ILE A 296 0.01 27.76 0.41
N TYR A 297 0.79 26.76 -0.03
CA TYR A 297 1.39 26.74 -1.37
C TYR A 297 0.36 26.94 -2.49
N LYS A 298 -0.79 26.25 -2.44
CA LYS A 298 -1.86 26.40 -3.45
C LYS A 298 -2.40 27.83 -3.51
N VAL A 299 -2.63 28.44 -2.35
CA VAL A 299 -3.12 29.82 -2.25
C VAL A 299 -2.07 30.80 -2.80
N SER A 300 -0.80 30.63 -2.41
CA SER A 300 0.31 31.44 -2.91
C SER A 300 0.53 31.29 -4.42
N MET A 301 0.45 30.07 -4.96
CA MET A 301 0.56 29.84 -6.40
C MET A 301 -0.58 30.46 -7.19
N SER A 302 -1.81 30.34 -6.67
CA SER A 302 -2.98 30.96 -7.29
C SER A 302 -2.83 32.48 -7.36
N TYR A 303 -2.19 33.08 -6.35
CA TYR A 303 -1.83 34.49 -6.34
C TYR A 303 -0.79 34.82 -7.42
N LEU A 304 0.35 34.12 -7.45
CA LEU A 304 1.43 34.40 -8.40
C LEU A 304 0.94 34.31 -9.85
N ILE A 305 0.10 33.32 -10.16
CA ILE A 305 -0.48 33.14 -11.50
C ILE A 305 -1.34 34.34 -11.94
N LEU A 306 -2.08 34.96 -11.01
CA LEU A 306 -2.92 36.12 -11.32
C LEU A 306 -2.10 37.39 -11.57
N GLU A 307 -0.91 37.48 -10.97
CA GLU A 307 0.04 38.56 -11.17
C GLU A 307 0.72 38.49 -12.56
N PHE A 308 0.99 37.28 -13.07
CA PHE A 308 1.56 37.10 -14.42
C PHE A 308 0.59 37.51 -15.52
N ASP A 309 1.02 38.33 -16.48
CA ASP A 309 0.11 38.94 -17.47
C ASP A 309 -0.27 38.06 -18.68
N ILE A 310 -0.16 36.74 -18.55
CA ILE A 310 -0.48 35.79 -19.63
C ILE A 310 -1.95 35.34 -19.50
N PRO A 311 -2.87 35.79 -20.38
CA PRO A 311 -4.31 35.53 -20.22
C PRO A 311 -4.66 34.03 -20.28
N ALA A 312 -3.97 33.26 -21.12
CA ALA A 312 -4.20 31.82 -21.24
C ALA A 312 -3.92 31.04 -19.94
N ILE A 313 -3.03 31.52 -19.06
CA ILE A 313 -2.72 30.85 -17.79
C ILE A 313 -3.71 31.31 -16.70
N LYS A 314 -4.15 32.57 -16.75
CA LYS A 314 -5.14 33.13 -15.81
C LYS A 314 -6.47 32.35 -15.86
N ASP A 315 -6.95 32.01 -17.06
CA ASP A 315 -8.22 31.28 -17.24
C ASP A 315 -8.23 29.89 -16.60
N TYR A 316 -7.07 29.22 -16.51
CA TYR A 316 -6.93 27.88 -15.92
C TYR A 316 -6.30 27.88 -14.53
N ASN A 317 -6.16 29.04 -13.88
CA ASN A 317 -5.44 29.20 -12.62
C ASN A 317 -5.85 28.17 -11.55
N GLN A 318 -7.15 28.04 -11.26
CA GLN A 318 -7.66 27.14 -10.24
C GLN A 318 -7.35 25.66 -10.54
N MET A 319 -7.42 25.26 -11.81
CA MET A 319 -7.10 23.89 -12.24
C MET A 319 -5.59 23.63 -12.10
N ILE A 320 -4.76 24.57 -12.54
CA ILE A 320 -3.29 24.48 -12.43
C ILE A 320 -2.89 24.38 -10.96
N ALA A 321 -3.38 25.26 -10.09
CA ALA A 321 -3.07 25.26 -8.67
C ALA A 321 -3.54 23.96 -7.96
N SER A 322 -4.72 23.45 -8.34
CA SER A 322 -5.23 22.18 -7.82
C SER A 322 -4.39 20.99 -8.26
N PHE A 323 -4.00 20.95 -9.54
CA PHE A 323 -3.18 19.89 -10.12
C PHE A 323 -1.75 19.89 -9.55
N THR A 324 -1.06 21.03 -9.55
CA THR A 324 0.31 21.15 -9.03
C THR A 324 0.38 20.83 -7.54
N GLY A 325 -0.56 21.33 -6.75
CA GLY A 325 -0.62 20.98 -5.33
C GLY A 325 -1.01 19.52 -5.07
N ALA A 326 -1.82 18.89 -5.93
CA ALA A 326 -2.11 17.45 -5.84
C ALA A 326 -0.86 16.62 -6.20
N MET A 327 -0.06 17.05 -7.19
CA MET A 327 1.22 16.42 -7.54
C MET A 327 2.24 16.51 -6.39
N ILE A 328 2.40 17.68 -5.77
CA ILE A 328 3.26 17.85 -4.59
C ILE A 328 2.78 16.94 -3.45
N SER A 329 1.47 16.92 -3.20
CA SER A 329 0.88 16.01 -2.20
C SER A 329 1.20 14.54 -2.51
N ALA A 330 1.08 14.12 -3.76
CA ALA A 330 1.38 12.75 -4.17
C ALA A 330 2.86 12.39 -3.97
N CYS A 331 3.78 13.30 -4.30
CA CYS A 331 5.21 13.11 -4.05
C CYS A 331 5.52 13.00 -2.55
N LEU A 332 4.95 13.89 -1.73
CA LEU A 332 5.07 13.84 -0.27
C LEU A 332 4.54 12.51 0.27
N ILE A 333 3.36 12.07 -0.20
CA ILE A 333 2.75 10.80 0.22
C ILE A 333 3.71 9.62 -0.03
N GLN A 334 4.31 9.55 -1.23
CA GLN A 334 5.22 8.45 -1.58
C GLN A 334 6.50 8.46 -0.73
N ALA A 335 7.11 9.64 -0.54
CA ALA A 335 8.31 9.79 0.27
C ALA A 335 8.06 9.39 1.73
N LEU A 336 6.99 9.91 2.33
CA LEU A 336 6.64 9.70 3.73
C LEU A 336 6.22 8.26 4.02
N THR A 337 5.50 7.61 3.10
CA THR A 337 5.10 6.19 3.25
C THR A 337 6.32 5.26 3.40
N THR A 338 7.40 5.54 2.68
CA THR A 338 8.64 4.75 2.80
C THR A 338 9.34 5.00 4.15
N GLY A 339 9.36 6.27 4.59
CA GLY A 339 9.87 6.66 5.90
C GLY A 339 9.10 6.03 7.05
N PHE A 340 7.76 6.03 6.99
CA PHE A 340 6.89 5.47 8.02
C PHE A 340 7.07 3.99 8.22
N LYS A 341 7.34 3.21 7.16
CA LYS A 341 7.64 1.79 7.33
C LYS A 341 8.87 1.57 8.22
N LYS A 342 9.94 2.34 7.97
CA LYS A 342 11.18 2.26 8.79
C LYS A 342 10.94 2.76 10.22
N LEU A 343 10.21 3.87 10.35
CA LEU A 343 9.91 4.47 11.65
C LEU A 343 8.98 3.59 12.50
N ALA A 344 7.92 3.04 11.91
CA ALA A 344 7.02 2.10 12.58
C ALA A 344 7.76 0.84 13.03
N MET A 345 8.70 0.33 12.21
CA MET A 345 9.55 -0.79 12.61
C MET A 345 10.45 -0.44 13.79
N TRP A 346 11.08 0.75 13.78
CA TRP A 346 11.89 1.25 14.88
C TRP A 346 11.08 1.41 16.17
N LEU A 347 9.91 2.07 16.11
CA LEU A 347 9.00 2.24 17.24
C LEU A 347 8.54 0.89 17.81
N THR A 348 8.16 -0.05 16.96
CA THR A 348 7.69 -1.37 17.40
C THR A 348 8.81 -2.19 18.06
N ASN A 349 10.06 -1.98 17.64
CA ASN A 349 11.22 -2.61 18.29
C ASN A 349 11.50 -2.08 19.70
N ILE A 350 11.02 -0.87 20.03
CA ILE A 350 11.13 -0.28 21.37
C ILE A 350 10.07 -0.85 22.33
N GLU A 351 8.91 -1.30 21.84
CA GLU A 351 7.78 -1.77 22.67
C GLU A 351 7.96 -3.14 23.31
N TYR A 352 9.07 -3.84 23.03
CA TYR A 352 9.38 -5.15 23.59
C TYR A 352 8.23 -6.17 23.48
N HIS A 353 7.69 -6.40 22.28
CA HIS A 353 6.70 -7.46 22.07
C HIS A 353 7.28 -8.85 22.35
N ARG A 354 6.54 -9.66 23.13
CA ARG A 354 6.93 -11.03 23.51
C ARG A 354 6.87 -11.96 22.30
N THR A 355 5.74 -11.99 21.60
CA THR A 355 5.51 -12.89 20.45
C THR A 355 5.68 -12.15 19.12
N GLN A 356 5.99 -12.90 18.06
CA GLN A 356 6.10 -12.35 16.71
C GLN A 356 4.74 -11.81 16.22
N SER A 357 3.63 -12.49 16.54
CA SER A 357 2.28 -12.04 16.20
C SER A 357 1.95 -10.67 16.81
N GLN A 358 2.20 -10.47 18.10
CA GLN A 358 1.98 -9.16 18.75
C GLN A 358 2.84 -8.06 18.14
N PHE A 359 4.10 -8.38 17.84
CA PHE A 359 5.01 -7.46 17.14
C PHE A 359 4.43 -7.06 15.79
N ASP A 360 4.00 -8.02 14.97
CA ASP A 360 3.48 -7.77 13.63
C ASP A 360 2.16 -7.01 13.67
N TYR A 361 1.25 -7.32 14.60
CA TYR A 361 0.02 -6.55 14.80
C TYR A 361 0.29 -5.09 15.15
N SER A 362 1.20 -4.85 16.10
CA SER A 362 1.56 -3.50 16.51
C SER A 362 2.23 -2.71 15.37
N PHE A 363 3.13 -3.35 14.63
CA PHE A 363 3.76 -2.78 13.45
C PHE A 363 2.74 -2.43 12.36
N ILE A 364 1.85 -3.37 12.04
CA ILE A 364 0.79 -3.18 11.04
C ILE A 364 -0.11 -2.02 11.44
N TYR A 365 -0.55 -1.96 12.70
CA TYR A 365 -1.41 -0.89 13.19
C TYR A 365 -0.74 0.48 13.08
N LYS A 366 0.51 0.63 13.53
CA LYS A 366 1.24 1.91 13.46
C LYS A 366 1.50 2.34 12.02
N ASN A 367 2.01 1.42 11.19
CA ASN A 367 2.26 1.71 9.79
C ASN A 367 0.97 2.08 9.04
N TYR A 368 -0.13 1.39 9.35
CA TYR A 368 -1.44 1.69 8.81
C TYR A 368 -1.95 3.07 9.26
N ALA A 369 -1.89 3.39 10.56
CA ALA A 369 -2.38 4.67 11.10
C ALA A 369 -1.65 5.88 10.47
N LEU A 370 -0.31 5.83 10.39
CA LEU A 370 0.47 6.90 9.74
C LEU A 370 0.15 7.00 8.25
N SER A 371 0.06 5.85 7.57
CA SER A 371 -0.29 5.82 6.15
C SER A 371 -1.72 6.32 5.90
N PHE A 372 -2.67 6.03 6.79
CA PHE A 372 -4.06 6.46 6.67
C PHE A 372 -4.16 8.00 6.72
N VAL A 373 -3.56 8.62 7.74
CA VAL A 373 -3.52 10.09 7.85
C VAL A 373 -2.86 10.68 6.60
N ASN A 374 -1.67 10.19 6.23
CA ASN A 374 -0.94 10.70 5.07
C ASN A 374 -1.74 10.63 3.75
N ASN A 375 -2.43 9.52 3.48
CA ASN A 375 -3.14 9.33 2.21
C ASN A 375 -4.50 10.05 2.16
N TYR A 376 -5.19 10.21 3.29
CA TYR A 376 -6.56 10.71 3.29
C TYR A 376 -6.72 12.13 3.84
N SER A 377 -5.74 12.70 4.56
CA SER A 377 -5.85 14.05 5.14
C SER A 377 -6.24 15.12 4.12
N SER A 378 -5.66 15.07 2.91
CA SER A 378 -5.96 16.04 1.86
C SER A 378 -7.40 15.94 1.33
N VAL A 379 -7.89 14.71 1.19
CA VAL A 379 -9.24 14.40 0.74
C VAL A 379 -10.26 14.81 1.80
N PHE A 380 -10.01 14.49 3.08
CA PHE A 380 -10.85 14.90 4.20
C PHE A 380 -10.97 16.43 4.28
N TYR A 381 -9.87 17.15 4.11
CA TYR A 381 -9.89 18.61 4.12
C TYR A 381 -10.76 19.19 3.00
N ILE A 382 -10.54 18.77 1.75
CA ILE A 382 -11.29 19.31 0.60
C ILE A 382 -12.78 19.01 0.72
N ALA A 383 -13.14 17.83 1.23
CA ALA A 383 -14.54 17.41 1.37
C ALA A 383 -15.28 18.15 2.49
N PHE A 384 -14.66 18.33 3.66
CA PHE A 384 -15.36 18.77 4.88
C PHE A 384 -15.03 20.20 5.33
N PHE A 385 -13.83 20.71 5.05
CA PHE A 385 -13.33 21.96 5.63
C PHE A 385 -13.11 23.08 4.60
N LYS A 386 -12.74 22.74 3.36
CA LYS A 386 -12.52 23.74 2.30
C LYS A 386 -13.78 24.54 2.01
N GLY A 387 -13.66 25.87 1.95
CA GLY A 387 -14.78 26.78 1.67
C GLY A 387 -15.85 26.88 2.76
N LYS A 388 -15.67 26.27 3.94
CA LYS A 388 -16.61 26.40 5.08
C LYS A 388 -16.29 27.56 6.01
N PHE A 389 -15.02 27.96 6.09
CA PHE A 389 -14.55 29.07 6.93
C PHE A 389 -14.46 30.40 6.19
N PHE A 390 -15.34 30.66 5.22
CA PHE A 390 -15.31 31.89 4.44
C PHE A 390 -15.80 33.10 5.27
N THR A 391 -15.26 34.28 4.96
CA THR A 391 -15.77 35.56 5.46
C THR A 391 -16.48 36.31 4.35
N HIS A 392 -17.46 37.14 4.71
CA HIS A 392 -18.17 37.97 3.75
C HIS A 392 -17.24 39.02 3.12
N PRO A 393 -17.43 39.41 1.85
CA PRO A 393 -16.56 40.34 1.14
C PRO A 393 -16.33 41.71 1.82
N GLY A 394 -17.20 42.11 2.77
CA GLY A 394 -17.11 43.38 3.49
C GLY A 394 -16.36 43.35 4.82
N ASP A 395 -15.95 42.17 5.31
CA ASP A 395 -15.26 42.04 6.60
C ASP A 395 -13.72 41.97 6.39
N LEU A 396 -13.11 43.15 6.30
CA LEU A 396 -11.69 43.34 6.01
C LEU A 396 -10.78 43.22 7.26
N GLN A 397 -11.33 43.35 8.48
CA GLN A 397 -10.53 43.35 9.73
C GLN A 397 -10.02 41.96 10.14
N HIS A 398 -10.65 40.88 9.65
CA HIS A 398 -10.30 39.51 10.02
C HIS A 398 -9.54 38.72 8.92
N ARG A 399 -9.12 39.39 7.84
CA ARG A 399 -8.39 38.76 6.71
C ARG A 399 -6.89 39.03 6.82
N SER A 400 -6.16 38.03 7.33
CA SER A 400 -4.70 38.06 7.42
C SER A 400 -4.04 38.04 6.02
N TYR A 401 -3.02 38.87 5.84
CA TYR A 401 -2.19 38.98 4.63
C TYR A 401 -1.43 37.69 4.27
N PHE A 402 -1.24 36.79 5.25
CA PHE A 402 -0.42 35.59 5.08
C PHE A 402 -1.14 34.41 4.41
N GLY A 403 -2.42 34.56 4.05
CA GLY A 403 -3.24 33.45 3.56
C GLY A 403 -3.52 32.45 4.68
N GLY A 404 -4.74 31.95 4.74
CA GLY A 404 -5.15 31.02 5.79
C GLY A 404 -6.35 30.20 5.39
N LEU A 405 -6.88 29.42 6.32
CA LEU A 405 -8.10 28.62 6.14
C LEU A 405 -9.29 29.41 5.57
N LYS A 406 -9.32 30.73 5.83
CA LYS A 406 -10.39 31.63 5.37
C LYS A 406 -10.23 32.11 3.92
N SER A 407 -9.04 31.99 3.32
CA SER A 407 -8.76 32.42 1.94
C SER A 407 -8.89 31.29 0.91
N ASP A 408 -8.97 30.03 1.35
CA ASP A 408 -9.15 28.88 0.46
C ASP A 408 -10.65 28.62 0.20
N VAL A 409 -11.17 29.32 -0.83
CA VAL A 409 -12.59 29.30 -1.21
C VAL A 409 -12.83 28.29 -2.35
N CYS A 410 -14.00 27.65 -2.36
CA CYS A 410 -14.42 26.78 -3.45
C CYS A 410 -14.78 27.58 -4.72
N SER A 411 -14.81 26.89 -5.86
CA SER A 411 -15.46 27.43 -7.07
C SER A 411 -16.95 27.73 -6.80
N PRO A 412 -17.62 28.60 -7.59
CA PRO A 412 -19.06 28.86 -7.44
C PRO A 412 -19.94 27.62 -7.62
N THR A 413 -19.44 26.58 -8.26
CA THR A 413 -20.15 25.31 -8.48
C THR A 413 -19.90 24.28 -7.36
N GLY A 414 -19.00 24.59 -6.41
CA GLY A 414 -18.60 23.73 -5.30
C GLY A 414 -17.15 23.24 -5.37
N CYS A 415 -16.80 22.38 -4.41
CA CYS A 415 -15.46 21.79 -4.25
C CYS A 415 -15.34 20.34 -4.78
N ILE A 416 -16.40 19.79 -5.37
CA ILE A 416 -16.43 18.38 -5.80
C ILE A 416 -15.45 18.11 -6.96
N ALA A 417 -15.32 19.04 -7.92
CA ALA A 417 -14.36 18.84 -9.00
C ALA A 417 -12.91 18.96 -8.49
N ASP A 418 -12.60 19.88 -7.56
CA ASP A 418 -11.28 19.93 -6.89
C ASP A 418 -10.96 18.61 -6.17
N LEU A 419 -11.96 18.04 -5.49
CA LEU A 419 -11.84 16.74 -4.83
C LEU A 419 -11.57 15.62 -5.84
N SER A 420 -12.32 15.58 -6.95
CA SER A 420 -12.16 14.58 -7.99
C SER A 420 -10.78 14.64 -8.66
N ILE A 421 -10.28 15.84 -8.95
CA ILE A 421 -8.94 16.06 -9.51
C ILE A 421 -7.88 15.59 -8.51
N ASN A 422 -8.02 15.95 -7.24
CA ASN A 422 -7.07 15.53 -6.20
C ASN A 422 -7.00 13.99 -6.08
N LEU A 423 -8.16 13.31 -6.04
CA LEU A 423 -8.22 11.85 -6.01
C LEU A 423 -7.62 11.22 -7.27
N MET A 424 -7.97 11.72 -8.45
CA MET A 424 -7.46 11.22 -9.73
C MET A 424 -5.93 11.34 -9.81
N VAL A 425 -5.37 12.49 -9.45
CA VAL A 425 -3.92 12.75 -9.49
C VAL A 425 -3.20 11.86 -8.49
N ILE A 426 -3.65 11.78 -7.24
CA ILE A 426 -3.01 10.97 -6.20
C ILE A 426 -3.05 9.48 -6.59
N LEU A 427 -4.19 8.97 -7.06
CA LEU A 427 -4.32 7.57 -7.48
C LEU A 427 -3.40 7.26 -8.67
N SER A 428 -3.40 8.13 -9.70
CA SER A 428 -2.57 7.95 -10.89
C SER A 428 -1.08 7.98 -10.55
N ALA A 429 -0.64 8.95 -9.74
CA ALA A 429 0.73 9.07 -9.29
C ALA A 429 1.17 7.85 -8.45
N ASN A 430 0.29 7.33 -7.59
CA ASN A 430 0.57 6.13 -6.80
C ASN A 430 0.69 4.86 -7.65
N ILE A 431 -0.16 4.69 -8.67
CA ILE A 431 -0.09 3.57 -9.61
C ILE A 431 1.23 3.64 -10.39
N PHE A 432 1.54 4.82 -10.94
CA PHE A 432 2.77 5.05 -11.70
C PHE A 432 4.02 4.83 -10.82
N GLY A 433 4.06 5.41 -9.62
CA GLY A 433 5.17 5.25 -8.70
C GLY A 433 5.40 3.78 -8.33
N ARG A 434 4.34 3.02 -8.04
CA ARG A 434 4.47 1.57 -7.78
C ARG A 434 5.00 0.83 -8.99
N MET A 435 4.48 1.07 -10.19
CA MET A 435 4.96 0.43 -11.42
C MET A 435 6.48 0.65 -11.62
N VAL A 436 6.96 1.88 -11.39
CA VAL A 436 8.37 2.22 -11.46
C VAL A 436 9.20 1.47 -10.41
N PHE A 437 8.82 1.53 -9.13
CA PHE A 437 9.64 0.95 -8.06
C PHE A 437 9.53 -0.57 -7.93
N THR A 438 8.40 -1.19 -8.26
CA THR A 438 8.20 -2.64 -8.05
C THR A 438 8.44 -3.49 -9.28
N ALA A 439 8.27 -2.94 -10.49
CA ALA A 439 8.49 -3.70 -11.73
C ALA A 439 9.75 -3.23 -12.46
N ILE A 440 9.83 -1.93 -12.77
CA ILE A 440 10.89 -1.39 -13.62
C ILE A 440 12.24 -1.41 -12.90
N PHE A 441 12.31 -0.90 -11.67
CA PHE A 441 13.55 -0.82 -10.90
C PHE A 441 14.22 -2.19 -10.67
N PRO A 442 13.56 -3.24 -10.12
CA PRO A 442 14.20 -4.53 -9.94
C PRO A 442 14.55 -5.23 -11.26
N TYR A 443 13.77 -5.02 -12.32
CA TYR A 443 14.11 -5.54 -13.65
C TYR A 443 15.40 -4.92 -14.19
N ILE A 444 15.55 -3.59 -14.09
CA ILE A 444 16.78 -2.88 -14.47
C ILE A 444 17.93 -3.31 -13.58
N TYR A 445 17.73 -3.31 -12.26
CA TYR A 445 18.76 -3.67 -11.28
C TYR A 445 19.32 -5.09 -11.52
N THR A 446 18.45 -6.07 -11.74
CA THR A 446 18.86 -7.45 -12.03
C THR A 446 19.59 -7.57 -13.36
N ARG A 447 19.14 -6.86 -14.42
CA ARG A 447 19.81 -6.83 -15.72
C ARG A 447 21.18 -6.16 -15.66
N VAL A 448 21.30 -5.04 -14.95
CA VAL A 448 22.57 -4.32 -14.75
C VAL A 448 23.53 -5.19 -13.95
N ASN A 449 23.10 -5.77 -12.84
CA ASN A 449 23.96 -6.68 -12.06
C ASN A 449 24.37 -7.92 -12.85
N ALA A 450 23.49 -8.48 -13.67
CA ALA A 450 23.83 -9.61 -14.55
C ALA A 450 24.79 -9.20 -15.68
N MET A 451 24.77 -7.95 -16.14
CA MET A 451 25.77 -7.41 -17.07
C MET A 451 27.12 -7.19 -16.36
N VAL A 452 27.12 -6.54 -15.21
CA VAL A 452 28.34 -6.32 -14.40
C VAL A 452 29.00 -7.64 -14.04
N LYS A 453 28.23 -8.65 -13.61
CA LYS A 453 28.77 -9.97 -13.29
C LYS A 453 29.37 -10.68 -14.50
N ARG A 454 28.74 -10.57 -15.67
CA ARG A 454 29.30 -11.11 -16.93
C ARG A 454 30.59 -10.41 -17.36
N VAL A 455 30.71 -9.10 -17.15
CA VAL A 455 31.95 -8.36 -17.40
C VAL A 455 33.05 -8.79 -16.43
N TYR A 456 32.72 -8.93 -15.15
CA TYR A 456 33.66 -9.40 -14.12
C TYR A 456 34.15 -10.84 -14.37
N ASP A 457 33.24 -11.74 -14.77
CA ASP A 457 33.59 -13.13 -15.13
C ASP A 457 34.41 -13.18 -16.45
N TYR A 458 34.19 -12.24 -17.39
CA TYR A 458 34.99 -12.13 -18.61
C TYR A 458 36.44 -11.70 -18.34
N ASP A 459 36.64 -10.77 -17.40
CA ASP A 459 37.97 -10.31 -16.99
C ASP A 459 38.77 -11.35 -16.21
N GLN A 460 38.10 -12.39 -15.66
CA GLN A 460 38.75 -13.52 -14.98
C GLN A 460 39.04 -14.73 -15.87
N LEU A 461 38.63 -14.71 -17.14
CA LEU A 461 39.03 -15.75 -18.09
C LEU A 461 40.55 -15.64 -18.35
N PRO A 462 41.32 -16.75 -18.29
CA PRO A 462 42.73 -16.71 -18.65
C PRO A 462 42.84 -16.22 -20.09
N LYS A 463 43.57 -15.10 -20.28
CA LYS A 463 43.92 -14.62 -21.62
C LYS A 463 44.60 -15.78 -22.36
N PRO A 464 44.23 -16.09 -23.62
CA PRO A 464 44.88 -17.16 -24.36
C PRO A 464 46.38 -16.86 -24.39
N GLN A 465 47.16 -17.71 -23.72
CA GLN A 465 48.61 -17.73 -23.92
C GLN A 465 48.84 -18.08 -25.38
N GLU A 466 49.52 -17.20 -26.11
CA GLU A 466 50.03 -17.50 -27.45
C GLU A 466 50.83 -18.79 -27.35
N PHE A 467 50.28 -19.87 -27.91
CA PHE A 467 50.92 -21.16 -27.99
C PHE A 467 52.07 -21.02 -29.00
N GLN A 468 53.24 -20.58 -28.55
CA GLN A 468 54.46 -20.61 -29.35
C GLN A 468 54.83 -22.07 -29.58
N LEU A 469 54.55 -22.56 -30.79
CA LEU A 469 55.04 -23.84 -31.27
C LEU A 469 56.59 -23.83 -31.20
N PRO A 470 57.23 -24.87 -30.66
CA PRO A 470 58.67 -24.96 -30.67
C PRO A 470 59.13 -25.07 -32.13
N VAL A 471 59.89 -24.09 -32.58
CA VAL A 471 60.63 -24.14 -33.84
C VAL A 471 61.59 -25.33 -33.70
N SER A 472 61.36 -26.37 -34.50
CA SER A 472 62.27 -27.49 -34.66
C SER A 472 63.61 -26.96 -35.13
N GLY A 473 64.66 -27.14 -34.32
CA GLY A 473 66.03 -26.86 -34.71
C GLY A 473 66.47 -27.76 -35.87
N SER A 474 67.17 -27.17 -36.82
CA SER A 474 68.14 -27.81 -37.70
C SER A 474 69.53 -27.31 -37.33
#